data_AF-A0A524ML47-F1
#
_entry.id   AF-A0A524ML47-F1
#
_cell.length_a   1.000
_cell.length_b   1.000
_cell.length_c   1.000
_cell.angle_alpha   90.00
_cell.angle_beta   90.00
_cell.angle_gamma   90.00
#
_symmetry.space_group_name_H-M   'P 1'
#
loop_
_entity.id
_entity.type
_entity.pdbx_description
1 polymer ?
#
loop_
_entity_poly.entity_id
_entity_poly.type
_entity_poly.pdbx_seq_one_letter_code
_entity_poly.pdbx_strand_id
1 'polypeptide(L)'
;MFTSQTIVDTAIQFGLFYGFILIGYLLTRLSGKGKEANHYLNLLLVNILIPILFIYTLLTASPDAITELSTIIAIALLVHLLGPVLMYLHLRRRDYDNSTKGVFYICVTFNNALFIPLPLVLMFVGTI
;
A
#
# COMPACT_ATOMS: atom_id res chain seq x y z
N MET A 1 4.34 -15.12 -23.41
CA MET A 1 5.29 -16.09 -22.81
C MET A 1 6.02 -15.36 -21.71
N PHE A 2 5.83 -15.73 -20.43
CA PHE A 2 6.66 -15.20 -19.35
C PHE A 2 8.07 -15.75 -19.54
N THR A 3 9.07 -14.89 -19.71
CA THR A 3 10.47 -15.31 -19.74
C THR A 3 10.87 -15.76 -18.33
N SER A 4 11.77 -16.74 -18.21
CA SER A 4 12.26 -17.21 -16.90
C SER A 4 12.81 -16.07 -16.06
N GLN A 5 13.35 -15.03 -16.70
CA GLN A 5 13.80 -13.79 -16.06
C GLN A 5 12.68 -13.10 -15.27
N THR A 6 11.51 -12.86 -15.88
CA THR A 6 10.39 -12.18 -15.22
C THR A 6 9.88 -12.94 -13.99
N ILE A 7 9.91 -14.27 -14.02
CA ILE A 7 9.50 -15.09 -12.88
C ILE A 7 10.51 -14.96 -11.72
N VAL A 8 11.80 -14.97 -12.03
CA VAL A 8 12.86 -14.79 -11.03
C VAL A 8 12.80 -13.40 -10.41
N ASP A 9 12.65 -12.36 -11.23
CA ASP A 9 12.56 -10.97 -10.74
C ASP A 9 11.34 -10.78 -9.84
N THR A 10 10.19 -11.34 -10.25
CA THR A 10 8.96 -11.33 -9.45
C THR A 10 9.16 -12.08 -8.13
N ALA A 11 9.80 -13.25 -8.15
CA ALA A 11 10.09 -14.03 -6.95
C ALA A 11 11.03 -13.28 -5.99
N ILE A 12 12.02 -12.57 -6.50
CA ILE A 12 12.92 -11.71 -5.71
C ILE A 12 12.14 -10.56 -5.07
N GLN A 13 11.27 -9.87 -5.83
CA GLN A 13 10.42 -8.80 -5.32
C GLN A 13 9.51 -9.28 -4.18
N PHE A 14 8.86 -10.43 -4.36
CA PHE A 14 8.04 -11.05 -3.32
C PHE A 14 8.87 -11.45 -2.09
N GLY A 15 10.04 -12.05 -2.31
CA GLY A 15 10.95 -12.46 -1.26
C GLY A 15 11.43 -11.27 -0.42
N LEU A 16 11.79 -10.16 -1.05
CA LEU A 16 12.19 -8.93 -0.36
C LEU A 16 11.02 -8.31 0.41
N PHE A 17 9.85 -8.22 -0.22
CA PHE A 17 8.65 -7.67 0.41
C PHE A 17 8.27 -8.43 1.68
N TYR A 18 8.10 -9.74 1.59
CA TYR A 18 7.75 -10.56 2.75
C TYR A 18 8.91 -10.69 3.74
N GLY A 19 10.15 -10.64 3.27
CA GLY A 19 11.34 -10.61 4.11
C GLY A 19 11.37 -9.39 5.04
N PHE A 20 11.11 -8.20 4.52
CA PHE A 20 11.04 -6.98 5.35
C PHE A 20 9.90 -7.02 6.37
N ILE A 21 8.73 -7.55 5.97
CA ILE A 21 7.60 -7.75 6.90
C ILE A 21 8.01 -8.69 8.04
N LEU A 22 8.68 -9.81 7.70
CA LEU A 22 9.14 -10.78 8.69
C LEU A 22 10.18 -10.18 9.64
N ILE A 23 11.15 -9.40 9.13
CA ILE A 23 12.15 -8.71 9.95
C ILE A 23 11.46 -7.73 10.92
N GLY A 24 10.54 -6.90 10.43
CA GLY A 24 9.78 -5.97 11.28
C GLY A 24 8.97 -6.69 12.37
N TYR A 25 8.37 -7.82 12.03
CA TYR A 25 7.67 -8.68 12.97
C TYR A 25 8.61 -9.25 14.05
N LEU A 26 9.75 -9.82 13.65
CA LEU A 26 10.73 -10.40 14.56
C LEU A 26 11.34 -9.33 15.48
N LEU A 27 11.70 -8.16 14.96
CA LEU A 27 12.20 -7.04 15.77
C LEU A 27 11.19 -6.60 16.83
N THR A 28 9.92 -6.51 16.45
CA THR A 28 8.85 -6.14 17.38
C THR A 28 8.67 -7.21 18.46
N ARG A 29 8.70 -8.48 18.08
CA ARG A 29 8.48 -9.62 18.99
C ARG A 29 9.67 -9.89 19.92
N LEU A 30 10.90 -9.71 19.45
CA LEU A 30 12.12 -10.05 20.19
C LEU A 30 12.67 -8.88 21.02
N SER A 31 12.59 -7.64 20.53
CA SER A 31 13.21 -6.50 21.19
C SER A 31 12.27 -5.76 22.15
N GLY A 32 10.95 -5.92 22.01
CA GLY A 32 9.96 -5.12 22.74
C GLY A 32 9.93 -3.63 22.35
N LYS A 33 10.93 -3.14 21.61
CA LYS A 33 11.05 -1.77 21.07
C LYS A 33 10.24 -1.51 19.80
N GLY A 34 9.30 -2.40 19.46
CA GLY A 34 8.49 -2.28 18.25
C GLY A 34 7.72 -0.96 18.17
N LYS A 35 7.25 -0.42 19.32
CA LYS A 35 6.56 0.88 19.36
C LYS A 35 7.46 2.05 18.95
N GLU A 36 8.67 2.13 19.52
CA GLU A 36 9.63 3.18 19.20
C GLU A 36 10.08 3.09 17.73
N ALA A 37 10.45 1.89 17.29
CA ALA A 37 10.85 1.65 15.91
C ALA A 37 9.72 2.02 14.92
N ASN A 38 8.48 1.64 15.21
CA ASN A 38 7.32 1.99 14.40
C ASN A 38 7.04 3.50 14.40
N HIS A 39 7.28 4.20 15.51
CA HIS A 39 7.13 5.65 15.55
C HIS A 39 8.10 6.34 14.60
N TYR A 40 9.38 6.00 14.66
CA TYR A 40 10.39 6.58 13.77
C TYR A 40 10.17 6.17 12.30
N LEU A 41 9.79 4.92 12.04
CA LEU A 41 9.49 4.46 10.69
C LEU A 41 8.26 5.16 10.10
N ASN A 42 7.19 5.36 10.88
CA ASN A 42 6.03 6.13 10.43
C ASN A 42 6.40 7.59 10.15
N LEU A 43 7.20 8.21 11.02
CA LEU A 43 7.65 9.58 10.81
C LEU A 43 8.48 9.71 9.52
N LEU A 44 9.44 8.82 9.30
CA LEU A 44 10.33 8.86 8.14
C LEU A 44 9.61 8.47 6.85
N LEU A 45 8.93 7.32 6.83
CA LEU A 45 8.34 6.77 5.62
C LEU A 45 7.02 7.45 5.27
N VAL A 46 6.11 7.60 6.24
CA VAL A 46 4.75 8.09 5.97
C VAL A 46 4.70 9.61 5.99
N ASN A 47 5.28 10.25 7.00
CA ASN A 47 5.12 11.70 7.17
C ASN A 47 6.14 12.53 6.38
N ILE A 48 7.29 11.96 5.99
CA ILE A 48 8.34 12.68 5.24
C ILE A 48 8.46 12.14 3.81
N LEU A 49 8.73 10.84 3.65
CA LEU A 49 9.04 10.27 2.35
C LEU A 49 7.84 10.30 1.40
N ILE A 50 6.62 9.92 1.83
CA ILE A 50 5.43 9.97 0.96
C ILE A 50 5.16 11.38 0.41
N PRO A 51 5.12 12.46 1.23
CA PRO A 51 4.96 13.81 0.70
C PRO A 51 6.05 14.23 -0.29
N ILE A 52 7.31 13.89 -0.02
CA ILE A 52 8.43 14.20 -0.91
C ILE A 52 8.25 13.47 -2.25
N LEU A 53 7.93 12.17 -2.20
CA LEU A 53 7.68 11.37 -3.40
C LEU A 53 6.51 11.92 -4.19
N PHE A 54 5.43 12.34 -3.53
CA PHE A 54 4.30 12.96 -4.20
C PHE A 54 4.71 14.23 -4.97
N ILE A 55 5.47 15.12 -4.34
CA ILE A 55 6.00 16.32 -5.00
C ILE A 55 6.92 15.95 -6.17
N TYR A 56 7.84 15.00 -5.95
CA TYR A 56 8.75 14.53 -6.98
C TYR A 56 8.00 13.95 -8.19
N THR A 57 7.01 13.10 -7.96
CA THR A 57 6.17 12.52 -9.02
C THR A 57 5.41 13.61 -9.79
N LEU A 58 4.87 14.62 -9.11
CA LEU A 58 4.21 15.74 -9.79
C LEU A 58 5.19 16.55 -10.65
N LEU A 59 6.42 16.77 -10.17
CA LEU A 59 7.45 17.52 -10.90
C LEU A 59 8.06 16.74 -12.07
N THR A 60 8.03 15.41 -12.02
CA THR A 60 8.64 14.52 -13.02
C THR A 60 7.63 13.80 -13.91
N ALA A 61 6.33 14.06 -13.71
CA ALA A 61 5.28 13.50 -14.53
C ALA A 61 5.44 13.93 -16.01
N SER A 62 5.27 12.98 -16.92
CA SER A 62 5.24 13.29 -18.36
C SER A 62 4.01 14.14 -18.70
N PRO A 63 4.07 14.97 -19.76
CA PRO A 63 2.91 15.73 -20.22
C PRO A 63 1.69 14.84 -20.53
N ASP A 64 1.92 13.63 -21.03
CA ASP A 64 0.87 12.66 -21.31
C ASP A 64 0.13 12.22 -20.04
N ALA A 65 0.85 12.02 -18.93
CA ALA A 65 0.25 11.67 -17.64
C ALA A 65 -0.67 12.78 -17.09
N ILE A 66 -0.42 14.04 -17.44
CA ILE A 66 -1.30 15.17 -17.07
C ILE A 66 -2.63 15.06 -17.82
N THR A 67 -2.64 14.60 -19.07
CA THR A 67 -3.88 14.45 -19.85
C THR A 67 -4.75 13.31 -19.31
N GLU A 68 -4.14 12.24 -18.79
CA GLU A 68 -4.83 11.10 -18.20
C GLU A 68 -5.26 11.33 -16.74
N LEU A 69 -4.77 12.40 -16.09
CA LEU A 69 -5.00 12.68 -14.67
C LEU A 69 -6.48 12.66 -14.29
N SER A 70 -7.34 13.25 -15.11
CA SER A 70 -8.79 13.29 -14.88
C SER A 70 -9.41 11.89 -14.84
N THR A 71 -9.02 11.02 -15.78
CA THR A 71 -9.43 9.62 -15.85
C THR A 71 -8.91 8.84 -14.65
N ILE A 72 -7.64 9.04 -14.28
CA ILE A 72 -7.02 8.40 -13.11
C ILE A 72 -7.78 8.78 -11.83
N ILE A 73 -8.10 10.08 -11.64
CA ILE A 73 -8.87 10.56 -10.49
C ILE A 73 -10.27 9.94 -10.48
N ALA A 74 -10.97 9.92 -11.63
CA ALA A 74 -12.30 9.35 -11.73
C ALA A 74 -12.32 7.85 -11.37
N ILE A 75 -11.36 7.07 -11.90
CA ILE A 75 -11.20 5.65 -11.55
C ILE A 75 -10.87 5.49 -10.07
N ALA A 76 -9.94 6.29 -9.53
CA ALA A 76 -9.56 6.24 -8.14
C ALA A 76 -10.76 6.51 -7.21
N LEU A 77 -11.56 7.54 -7.50
CA LEU A 77 -12.79 7.84 -6.76
C LEU A 77 -13.78 6.67 -6.83
N LEU A 78 -13.98 6.12 -8.02
CA LEU A 78 -14.90 5.00 -8.23
C LEU A 78 -14.46 3.77 -7.43
N VAL A 79 -13.17 3.44 -7.40
CA VAL A 79 -12.63 2.34 -6.58
C VAL A 79 -12.83 2.60 -5.08
N HIS A 80 -12.53 3.82 -4.61
CA HIS A 80 -12.68 4.17 -3.18
C HIS A 80 -14.13 4.27 -2.73
N LEU A 81 -15.09 4.48 -3.64
CA LEU A 81 -16.53 4.47 -3.33
C LEU A 81 -17.14 3.07 -3.44
N LEU A 82 -16.78 2.30 -4.48
CA LEU A 82 -17.32 0.96 -4.69
C LEU A 82 -16.91 0.00 -3.59
N GLY A 83 -15.67 0.04 -3.12
CA GLY A 83 -15.19 -0.85 -2.06
C GLY A 83 -16.10 -0.82 -0.81
N PRO A 84 -16.28 0.35 -0.16
CA PRO A 84 -17.18 0.50 0.98
C PRO A 84 -18.62 0.13 0.67
N VAL A 85 -19.15 0.47 -0.50
CA VAL A 85 -20.53 0.14 -0.89
C VAL A 85 -20.73 -1.37 -1.00
N LEU A 86 -19.82 -2.08 -1.66
CA LEU A 86 -19.87 -3.54 -1.77
C LEU A 86 -19.71 -4.20 -0.40
N MET A 87 -18.81 -3.68 0.43
CA MET A 87 -18.62 -4.17 1.80
C MET A 87 -19.87 -3.94 2.65
N TYR A 88 -20.54 -2.80 2.50
CA TYR A 88 -21.83 -2.53 3.17
C TYR A 88 -22.90 -3.52 2.75
N LEU A 89 -23.05 -3.76 1.44
CA LEU A 89 -24.02 -4.73 0.93
C LEU A 89 -23.76 -6.15 1.43
N HIS A 90 -22.48 -6.51 1.63
CA HIS A 90 -22.08 -7.80 2.20
C HIS A 90 -22.37 -7.90 3.70
N LEU A 91 -22.01 -6.87 4.48
CA LEU A 91 -22.08 -6.88 5.93
C LEU A 91 -23.46 -6.55 6.50
N ARG A 92 -24.34 -5.87 5.76
CA ARG A 92 -25.68 -5.45 6.25
C ARG A 92 -26.57 -6.62 6.67
N ARG A 93 -26.31 -7.83 6.17
CA ARG A 93 -27.06 -9.06 6.51
C ARG A 93 -26.34 -9.96 7.50
N ARG A 94 -25.22 -9.51 8.08
CA ARG A 94 -24.42 -10.30 9.01
C ARG A 94 -24.40 -9.69 10.41
N ASP A 95 -24.51 -10.56 11.41
CA ASP A 95 -24.42 -10.23 12.83
C ASP A 95 -22.96 -10.12 13.28
N TYR A 96 -22.28 -9.11 12.75
CA TYR A 96 -21.03 -8.61 13.35
C TYR A 96 -21.33 -7.36 14.15
N ASP A 97 -20.58 -7.19 15.23
CA ASP A 97 -20.54 -5.94 15.98
C ASP A 97 -19.97 -4.80 15.13
N ASN A 98 -20.28 -3.57 15.53
CA ASN A 98 -19.90 -2.38 14.76
C ASN A 98 -18.38 -2.16 14.69
N SER A 99 -17.62 -2.64 15.68
CA SER A 99 -16.16 -2.52 15.67
C SER A 99 -15.56 -3.40 14.56
N THR A 100 -15.98 -4.66 14.51
CA THR A 100 -15.58 -5.61 13.47
C THR A 100 -15.98 -5.13 12.07
N LYS A 101 -17.21 -4.60 11.91
CA LYS A 101 -17.64 -3.99 10.64
C LYS A 101 -16.74 -2.80 10.26
N GLY A 102 -16.39 -1.95 11.23
CA GLY A 102 -15.47 -0.83 11.05
C GLY A 102 -14.11 -1.24 10.49
N VAL A 103 -13.51 -2.32 11.02
CA VAL A 103 -12.24 -2.87 10.53
C VAL A 103 -12.36 -3.27 9.06
N PHE A 104 -13.42 -3.99 8.69
CA PHE A 104 -13.63 -4.39 7.30
C PHE A 104 -13.76 -3.20 6.34
N TYR A 105 -14.45 -2.14 6.74
CA TYR A 105 -14.52 -0.91 5.94
C TYR A 105 -13.16 -0.25 5.78
N ILE A 106 -12.36 -0.15 6.85
CA ILE A 106 -11.02 0.44 6.79
C ILE A 106 -10.13 -0.35 5.82
N CYS A 107 -10.13 -1.69 5.91
CA CYS A 107 -9.33 -2.55 5.04
C CYS A 107 -9.68 -2.39 3.56
N VAL A 108 -10.97 -2.23 3.23
CA VAL A 108 -11.41 -2.09 1.83
C VAL A 108 -11.28 -0.66 1.30
N THR A 109 -11.43 0.35 2.16
CA THR A 109 -11.32 1.76 1.77
C THR A 109 -9.86 2.16 1.56
N PHE A 110 -8.98 1.76 2.48
CA PHE A 110 -7.57 2.13 2.47
C PHE A 110 -6.71 0.96 1.99
N ASN A 111 -6.90 0.55 0.73
CA ASN A 111 -6.04 -0.45 0.11
C ASN A 111 -4.56 -0.05 0.25
N ASN A 112 -4.23 1.23 0.10
CA ASN A 112 -2.86 1.72 0.25
C ASN A 112 -2.24 1.46 1.62
N ALA A 113 -2.98 1.34 2.73
CA ALA A 113 -2.39 1.03 4.04
C ALA A 113 -1.85 -0.41 4.14
N LEU A 114 -2.41 -1.35 3.36
CA LEU A 114 -1.87 -2.70 3.18
C LEU A 114 -0.71 -2.74 2.17
N PHE A 115 -0.62 -1.72 1.32
CA PHE A 115 0.28 -1.67 0.18
C PHE A 115 1.39 -0.63 0.29
N ILE A 116 1.50 0.23 1.32
CA ILE A 116 2.66 1.14 1.52
C ILE A 116 4.02 0.43 1.32
N PRO A 117 4.23 -0.82 1.76
CA PRO A 117 5.51 -1.48 1.53
C PRO A 117 5.75 -1.85 0.06
N LEU A 118 4.71 -1.88 -0.79
CA LEU A 118 4.81 -2.31 -2.19
C LEU A 118 5.42 -1.21 -3.09
N PRO A 119 4.98 0.07 -3.07
CA PRO A 119 5.73 1.18 -3.68
C PRO A 119 7.14 1.34 -3.10
N LEU A 120 7.34 1.11 -1.80
CA LEU A 120 8.67 1.12 -1.18
C LEU A 120 9.58 0.03 -1.75
N VAL A 121 9.09 -1.20 -1.89
CA VAL A 121 9.83 -2.30 -2.52
C VAL A 121 10.07 -2.03 -4.00
N LEU A 122 9.08 -1.50 -4.73
CA LEU A 122 9.25 -1.09 -6.13
C LEU A 122 10.30 0.03 -6.28
N MET A 123 10.47 0.89 -5.28
CA MET A 123 11.51 1.94 -5.27
C MET A 123 12.92 1.35 -5.08
N PHE A 124 13.07 0.26 -4.33
CA PHE A 124 14.35 -0.45 -4.18
C PHE A 124 14.65 -1.42 -5.33
N VAL A 125 13.61 -1.94 -5.99
CA VAL A 125 13.71 -2.84 -7.14
C VAL A 125 13.45 -2.07 -8.43
N GLY A 126 13.97 -0.84 -8.54
CA GLY A 126 13.74 0.05 -9.68
C GLY A 126 13.80 -0.64 -11.04
N THR A 127 13.00 -0.12 -11.98
CA THR A 127 12.81 -0.60 -13.37
C THR A 127 13.99 -1.40 -13.92
N ILE A 128 13.78 -2.70 -14.06
CA ILE A 128 14.50 -3.53 -15.04
C ILE A 128 13.92 -3.22 -16.42
#